data_AF-H2AYR5-F1
#
_entry.id   AF-H2AYR5-F1
#
_cell.length_a   1.000
_cell.length_b   1.000
_cell.length_c   1.000
_cell.angle_alpha   90.00
_cell.angle_beta   90.00
_cell.angle_gamma   90.00
#
_symmetry.space_group_name_H-M   'P 1'
#
loop_
_entity.id
_entity.type
_entity.pdbx_description
1 polymer ?
#
loop_
_entity_poly.entity_id
_entity_poly.type
_entity_poly.pdbx_seq_one_letter_code
_entity_poly.pdbx_strand_id
1 'polypeptide(L)'
;MSLNKEQTERFRDRHIRQEYELLHLLPAVGIPELSGLYLKSFYNSTKKYRLTLPTSITDANSKFCGTCGVLFVPTFNLSMKVITPYDKDDKAAPTSLQYECLNCRKTSNFEIEVPKKLKHSHHVDATSGKLKSETFLEDKKKVIKSSAKDRAKKRKMNSLSNLLNKKKKEDERKSKNQGSLSSLSLDSFMKR
;
A
#
# COMPACT_ATOMS: atom_id res chain seq x y z
N MET A 1 40.36 3.55 -15.68
CA MET A 1 39.39 2.60 -16.28
C MET A 1 38.02 2.93 -15.70
N SER A 2 37.10 3.51 -16.49
CA SER A 2 35.73 3.73 -16.01
C SER A 2 34.95 2.43 -16.10
N LEU A 3 34.22 2.08 -15.04
CA LEU A 3 33.28 0.97 -15.09
C LEU A 3 32.15 1.29 -16.08
N ASN A 4 31.61 0.24 -16.70
CA ASN A 4 30.39 0.35 -17.48
C ASN A 4 29.24 0.90 -16.60
N LYS A 5 28.41 1.79 -17.16
CA LYS A 5 27.29 2.42 -16.45
C LYS A 5 26.33 1.39 -15.87
N GLU A 6 25.98 0.36 -16.62
CA GLU A 6 25.08 -0.71 -16.14
C GLU A 6 25.68 -1.50 -14.97
N GLN A 7 26.99 -1.76 -15.01
CA GLN A 7 27.68 -2.44 -13.91
C GLN A 7 27.72 -1.56 -12.66
N THR A 8 27.87 -0.24 -12.85
CA THR A 8 27.86 0.74 -11.76
C THR A 8 26.48 0.81 -11.09
N GLU A 9 25.40 0.81 -11.86
CA GLU A 9 24.03 0.79 -11.34
C GLU A 9 23.73 -0.51 -10.58
N ARG A 10 24.11 -1.67 -11.15
CA ARG A 10 23.96 -2.98 -10.46
C ARG A 10 24.77 -3.04 -9.17
N PHE A 11 25.98 -2.48 -9.17
CA PHE A 11 26.81 -2.42 -7.97
C PHE A 11 26.18 -1.53 -6.91
N ARG A 12 25.68 -0.34 -7.28
CA ARG A 12 24.95 0.57 -6.38
C ARG A 12 23.79 -0.15 -5.71
N ASP A 13 22.94 -0.81 -6.50
CA ASP A 13 21.73 -1.44 -5.98
C ASP A 13 22.06 -2.62 -5.05
N ARG A 14 23.10 -3.40 -5.38
CA ARG A 14 23.59 -4.47 -4.50
C ARG A 14 24.18 -3.92 -3.21
N HIS A 15 24.97 -2.85 -3.29
CA HIS A 15 25.60 -2.22 -2.13
C HIS A 15 24.56 -1.66 -1.16
N ILE A 16 23.59 -0.89 -1.65
CA ILE A 16 22.51 -0.34 -0.82
C ILE A 16 21.65 -1.46 -0.22
N ARG A 17 21.35 -2.51 -0.98
CA ARG A 17 20.61 -3.67 -0.47
C ARG A 17 21.37 -4.35 0.67
N GLN A 18 22.67 -4.57 0.50
CA GLN A 18 23.50 -5.20 1.52
C GLN A 18 23.56 -4.37 2.81
N GLU A 19 23.77 -3.05 2.73
CA GLU A 19 23.74 -2.18 3.91
C GLU A 19 22.39 -2.23 4.62
N TYR A 20 21.30 -2.27 3.86
CA TYR A 20 19.96 -2.37 4.41
C TYR A 20 19.68 -3.73 5.05
N GLU A 21 20.14 -4.83 4.46
CA GLU A 21 20.04 -6.17 5.07
C GLU A 21 20.79 -6.23 6.39
N LEU A 22 22.02 -5.69 6.45
CA LEU A 22 22.80 -5.60 7.68
C LEU A 22 22.04 -4.83 8.77
N LEU A 23 21.39 -3.72 8.42
CA LEU A 23 20.56 -2.96 9.37
C LEU A 23 19.43 -3.78 10.00
N HIS A 24 18.84 -4.72 9.26
CA HIS A 24 17.73 -5.55 9.74
C HIS A 24 18.21 -6.76 10.55
N LEU A 25 19.47 -7.17 10.38
CA LEU A 25 20.08 -8.24 11.16
C LEU A 25 20.58 -7.75 12.54
N LEU A 26 20.95 -6.47 12.66
CA LEU A 26 21.52 -5.91 13.89
C LEU A 26 20.69 -6.11 15.17
N PRO A 27 19.34 -5.99 15.16
CA PRO A 27 18.55 -6.27 16.35
C PRO A 27 18.74 -7.69 16.89
N ALA A 28 18.96 -8.69 16.01
CA ALA A 28 19.18 -10.07 16.43
C ALA A 28 20.57 -10.29 17.06
N VAL A 29 21.55 -9.46 16.71
CA VAL A 29 22.90 -9.51 17.28
C VAL A 29 22.94 -8.96 18.71
N GLY A 30 21.97 -8.12 19.09
CA GLY A 30 21.83 -7.60 20.45
C GLY A 30 22.80 -6.48 20.83
N ILE A 31 23.54 -5.91 19.86
CA ILE A 31 24.52 -4.84 20.09
C ILE A 31 23.97 -3.50 19.53
N PRO A 32 23.36 -2.64 20.37
CA PRO A 32 22.71 -1.40 19.91
C PRO A 32 23.70 -0.30 19.50
N GLU A 33 24.95 -0.35 19.91
CA GLU A 33 25.96 0.66 19.56
C GLU A 33 26.25 0.64 18.05
N LEU A 34 26.16 -0.55 17.44
CA LEU A 34 26.41 -0.73 16.01
C LEU A 34 25.26 -0.16 15.17
N SER A 35 24.01 -0.18 15.64
CA SER A 35 22.88 0.26 14.81
C SER A 35 23.00 1.71 14.36
N GLY A 36 23.47 2.61 15.23
CA GLY A 36 23.69 4.01 14.87
C GLY A 36 24.77 4.18 13.79
N LEU A 37 25.84 3.38 13.86
CA LEU A 37 26.95 3.41 12.89
C LEU A 37 26.50 2.91 11.52
N TYR A 38 25.84 1.75 11.47
CA TYR A 38 25.33 1.19 10.21
C TYR A 38 24.22 2.06 9.60
N LEU A 39 23.36 2.67 10.43
CA LEU A 39 22.31 3.55 9.94
C LEU A 39 22.90 4.82 9.32
N LYS A 40 23.93 5.38 9.97
CA LYS A 40 24.69 6.50 9.43
C LYS A 40 25.40 6.13 8.12
N SER A 41 26.00 4.94 8.03
CA SER A 41 26.62 4.45 6.79
C SER A 41 25.59 4.38 5.65
N PHE A 42 24.44 3.76 5.91
CA PHE A 42 23.35 3.64 4.95
C PHE A 42 22.84 5.00 4.45
N TYR A 43 22.64 5.97 5.35
CA TYR A 43 22.24 7.32 4.95
C TYR A 43 23.33 8.06 4.16
N ASN A 44 24.60 7.86 4.51
CA ASN A 44 25.71 8.43 3.74
C ASN A 44 25.80 7.83 2.33
N SER A 45 25.63 6.52 2.21
CA SER A 45 25.62 5.80 0.92
C SER A 45 24.45 6.26 0.05
N THR A 46 23.23 6.33 0.60
CA THR A 46 22.06 6.81 -0.16
C THR A 46 22.20 8.28 -0.58
N LYS A 47 22.76 9.15 0.28
CA LYS A 47 23.12 10.53 -0.07
C LYS A 47 24.17 10.61 -1.17
N LYS A 48 25.21 9.76 -1.13
CA LYS A 48 26.27 9.69 -2.15
C LYS A 48 25.71 9.35 -3.53
N TYR A 49 24.74 8.44 -3.58
CA TYR A 49 24.09 8.04 -4.82
C TYR A 49 22.89 8.91 -5.21
N ARG A 50 22.56 9.94 -4.42
CA ARG A 50 21.40 10.83 -4.62
C ARG A 50 20.08 10.08 -4.76
N LEU A 51 19.91 9.03 -3.95
CA LEU A 51 18.67 8.24 -3.91
C LEU A 51 17.67 8.90 -2.97
N THR A 52 16.43 9.06 -3.43
CA THR A 52 15.32 9.49 -2.59
C THR A 52 14.74 8.27 -1.87
N LEU A 53 14.77 8.30 -0.54
CA LEU A 53 14.19 7.25 0.29
C LEU A 53 12.72 7.57 0.62
N PRO A 54 11.86 6.55 0.83
CA PRO A 54 10.53 6.74 1.37
C PRO A 54 10.52 7.39 2.75
N THR A 55 9.48 8.16 3.04
CA THR A 55 9.27 8.85 4.33
C THR A 55 9.25 7.89 5.51
N SER A 56 8.70 6.68 5.31
CA SER A 56 8.70 5.60 6.31
C SER A 56 10.09 5.14 6.78
N ILE A 57 11.16 5.48 6.05
CA ILE A 57 12.54 5.19 6.43
C ILE A 57 13.21 6.45 7.00
N THR A 58 12.98 7.60 6.38
CA THR A 58 13.67 8.86 6.72
C THR A 58 13.11 9.54 7.95
N ASP A 59 11.82 9.36 8.25
CA ASP A 59 11.16 10.06 9.34
C ASP A 59 11.69 9.56 10.68
N ALA A 60 12.12 10.51 11.52
CA ALA A 60 12.69 10.18 12.81
C ALA A 60 11.65 9.44 13.68
N ASN A 61 12.06 8.31 14.26
CA ASN A 61 11.24 7.44 15.11
C ASN A 61 10.10 6.70 14.40
N SER A 62 10.02 6.72 13.07
CA SER A 62 9.04 5.90 12.34
C SER A 62 9.45 4.42 12.33
N LYS A 63 10.59 4.14 11.68
CA LYS A 63 11.18 2.80 11.55
C LYS A 63 12.42 2.61 12.40
N PHE A 64 13.24 3.65 12.53
CA PHE A 64 14.46 3.64 13.34
C PHE A 64 14.33 4.62 14.48
N CYS A 65 14.94 4.30 15.61
CA CYS A 65 15.06 5.23 16.71
C CYS A 65 15.91 6.43 16.31
N GLY A 66 15.38 7.66 16.40
CA GLY A 66 16.17 8.88 16.23
C GLY A 66 17.20 9.09 17.35
N THR A 67 17.05 8.31 18.43
CA THR A 67 17.99 8.07 19.54
C THR A 67 19.32 7.44 19.13
N CYS A 68 19.27 6.11 19.15
CA CYS A 68 20.36 5.17 18.99
C CYS A 68 20.44 4.53 17.59
N GLY A 69 19.51 4.84 16.68
CA GLY A 69 19.47 4.26 15.34
C GLY A 69 19.03 2.79 15.26
N VAL A 70 18.57 2.20 16.37
CA VAL A 70 18.05 0.82 16.39
C VAL A 70 16.78 0.73 15.56
N LEU A 71 16.65 -0.34 14.75
CA LEU A 71 15.43 -0.69 14.03
C LEU A 71 14.33 -1.06 15.02
N PHE A 72 13.17 -0.42 14.94
CA PHE A 72 12.03 -0.78 15.76
C PHE A 72 11.38 -2.08 15.31
N VAL A 73 11.36 -3.03 16.24
CA VAL A 73 10.71 -4.33 16.14
C VAL A 73 9.71 -4.38 17.31
N PRO A 74 8.40 -4.35 17.02
CA PRO A 74 7.36 -4.49 18.04
C PRO A 74 7.64 -5.71 18.92
N THR A 75 7.28 -5.60 20.21
CA THR A 75 7.47 -6.63 21.25
C THR A 75 8.91 -7.02 21.59
N PHE A 76 9.91 -6.61 20.79
CA PHE A 76 11.32 -6.91 21.04
C PHE A 76 12.09 -5.73 21.62
N ASN A 77 12.13 -4.60 20.89
CA ASN A 77 12.87 -3.40 21.30
C ASN A 77 12.03 -2.12 21.25
N LEU A 78 10.74 -2.27 20.96
CA LEU A 78 9.74 -1.20 20.93
C LEU A 78 8.54 -1.57 21.80
N SER A 79 8.20 -0.67 22.72
CA SER A 79 6.94 -0.65 23.46
C SER A 79 6.00 0.37 22.81
N MET A 80 4.77 -0.06 22.45
CA MET A 80 3.77 0.77 21.78
C MET A 80 2.56 0.91 22.70
N LYS A 81 2.11 2.15 22.94
CA LYS A 81 0.94 2.46 23.76
C LYS A 81 0.08 3.50 23.08
N VAL A 82 -1.24 3.30 23.11
CA VAL A 82 -2.19 4.31 22.66
C VAL A 82 -2.58 5.15 23.86
N ILE A 83 -2.34 6.45 23.81
CA ILE A 83 -2.67 7.42 24.85
C ILE A 83 -3.86 8.25 24.35
N THR A 84 -5.00 8.09 25.02
CA THR A 84 -6.15 8.99 24.89
C THR A 84 -6.09 9.99 26.04
N PRO A 85 -5.71 11.25 25.80
CA PRO A 85 -5.84 12.26 26.85
C PRO A 85 -7.33 12.41 27.20
N TYR A 86 -7.66 12.15 28.47
CA TYR A 86 -8.98 12.49 29.00
C TYR A 86 -8.97 13.99 29.33
N ASP A 87 -9.48 14.81 28.42
CA ASP A 87 -9.83 16.18 28.77
C ASP A 87 -11.10 16.16 29.63
N LYS A 88 -11.09 16.96 30.70
CA LYS A 88 -12.22 17.15 31.62
C LYS A 88 -13.37 17.93 30.99
N ASP A 89 -13.18 18.46 29.79
CA ASP A 89 -14.20 19.07 28.95
C ASP A 89 -14.47 18.12 27.77
N ASP A 90 -15.74 17.81 27.50
CA ASP A 90 -16.32 16.83 26.54
C ASP A 90 -15.86 16.92 25.05
N LYS A 91 -14.69 17.49 24.75
CA LYS A 91 -14.04 17.45 23.45
C LYS A 91 -13.11 16.26 23.41
N ALA A 92 -13.43 15.29 22.55
CA ALA A 92 -12.56 14.15 22.27
C ALA A 92 -11.17 14.65 21.82
N ALA A 93 -10.20 14.58 22.72
CA ALA A 93 -8.82 14.93 22.42
C ALA A 93 -8.20 13.90 21.44
N PRO A 94 -7.25 14.32 20.59
CA PRO A 94 -6.66 13.43 19.60
C PRO A 94 -5.99 12.25 20.30
N THR A 95 -6.29 11.05 19.82
CA THR A 95 -5.64 9.84 20.28
C THR A 95 -4.20 9.85 19.76
N SER A 96 -3.23 9.69 20.65
CA SER A 96 -1.81 9.66 20.26
C SER A 96 -1.22 8.27 20.45
N LEU A 97 -0.36 7.85 19.52
CA LEU A 97 0.39 6.61 19.60
C LEU A 97 1.79 6.92 20.12
N GLN A 98 2.11 6.42 21.30
CA GLN A 98 3.43 6.55 21.91
C GLN A 98 4.27 5.30 21.61
N TYR A 99 5.47 5.55 21.10
CA TYR A 99 6.54 4.58 20.90
C TYR A 99 7.61 4.82 21.94
N GLU A 100 8.05 3.76 22.63
CA GLU A 100 9.11 3.79 23.62
C GLU A 100 10.20 2.80 23.21
N CYS A 101 11.40 3.31 22.94
CA CYS A 101 12.56 2.46 22.61
C CYS A 101 13.09 1.79 23.88
N LEU A 102 13.14 0.46 23.92
CA LEU A 102 13.61 -0.28 25.10
C LEU A 102 15.13 -0.15 25.32
N ASN A 103 15.90 0.15 24.27
CA ASN A 103 17.36 0.29 24.36
C ASN A 103 17.79 1.65 24.95
N CYS A 104 17.18 2.76 24.51
CA CYS A 104 17.55 4.11 24.98
C CYS A 104 16.49 4.82 25.82
N ARG A 105 15.33 4.19 26.05
CA ARG A 105 14.18 4.70 26.83
C ARG A 105 13.58 6.02 26.32
N LYS A 106 13.90 6.42 25.09
CA LYS A 106 13.33 7.61 24.48
C LYS A 106 11.93 7.32 23.96
N THR A 107 11.00 8.21 24.25
CA THR A 107 9.62 8.14 23.76
C THR A 107 9.38 9.08 22.59
N SER A 108 8.57 8.66 21.63
CA SER A 108 8.08 9.47 20.51
C SER A 108 6.57 9.30 20.37
N ASN A 109 5.85 10.40 20.21
CA ASN A 109 4.39 10.38 20.07
C ASN A 109 4.00 10.72 18.64
N PHE A 110 3.02 10.00 18.11
CA PHE A 110 2.43 10.22 16.80
C PHE A 110 0.95 10.56 16.99
N GLU A 111 0.49 11.65 16.40
CA GLU A 111 -0.91 12.02 16.46
C GLU A 111 -1.71 11.14 15.49
N ILE A 112 -2.75 10.46 15.99
CA ILE A 112 -3.70 9.75 15.17
C ILE A 112 -4.92 10.64 15.00
N GLU A 113 -5.06 11.23 13.82
CA GLU A 113 -6.32 11.85 13.42
C GLU A 113 -7.37 10.75 13.24
N VAL A 114 -8.20 10.54 14.27
CA VAL A 114 -9.33 9.63 14.15
C VAL A 114 -10.36 10.32 13.24
N PRO A 115 -10.74 9.72 12.09
CA PRO A 115 -11.77 10.30 11.24
C PRO A 115 -13.05 10.41 12.08
N LYS A 116 -13.51 11.65 12.30
CA LYS A 116 -14.75 11.94 13.01
C LYS A 116 -15.86 11.13 12.35
N LYS A 117 -16.43 10.16 13.07
CA LYS A 117 -17.65 9.47 12.63
C LYS A 117 -18.66 10.55 12.30
N LEU A 118 -19.06 10.65 11.03
CA LEU A 118 -20.17 11.50 10.61
C LEU A 118 -21.38 11.05 11.44
N LYS A 119 -21.81 11.91 12.37
CA LYS A 119 -23.06 11.71 13.09
C LYS A 119 -24.17 11.78 12.05
N HIS A 120 -24.61 10.64 11.52
CA HIS A 120 -25.89 10.56 10.84
C HIS A 120 -26.98 10.70 11.91
N SER A 121 -27.33 11.94 12.25
CA SER A 121 -28.60 12.24 12.91
C SER A 121 -29.71 12.12 11.87
N HIS A 122 -30.17 10.91 11.64
CA HIS A 122 -31.55 10.72 11.20
C HIS A 122 -32.17 9.69 12.14
N HIS A 123 -33.02 10.20 13.02
CA HIS A 123 -34.12 9.43 13.58
C HIS A 123 -34.91 8.90 12.38
N VAL A 124 -34.81 7.61 12.09
CA VAL A 124 -35.75 6.93 11.22
C VAL A 124 -36.17 5.69 11.97
N ASP A 125 -37.44 5.69 12.37
CA ASP A 125 -38.09 4.61 13.07
C ASP A 125 -37.86 3.29 12.34
N ALA A 126 -37.51 2.27 13.12
CA ALA A 126 -37.24 0.94 12.63
C ALA A 126 -38.52 0.31 12.06
N THR A 127 -38.61 0.20 10.74
CA THR A 127 -39.44 -0.83 10.10
C THR A 127 -38.76 -1.43 8.87
N SER A 128 -38.42 -2.71 9.03
CA SER A 128 -38.10 -3.72 8.02
C SER A 128 -36.98 -3.46 6.98
N GLY A 129 -35.84 -4.12 7.22
CA GLY A 129 -35.18 -5.01 6.27
C GLY A 129 -34.74 -4.45 4.90
N LYS A 130 -33.44 -4.16 4.76
CA LYS A 130 -32.56 -4.70 3.70
C LYS A 130 -31.11 -4.23 3.87
N LEU A 131 -30.18 -5.19 3.97
CA LEU A 131 -28.75 -4.99 3.73
C LEU A 131 -28.53 -4.46 2.30
N LYS A 132 -27.74 -3.40 2.14
CA LYS A 132 -26.81 -3.27 1.00
C LYS A 132 -25.53 -2.54 1.39
N SER A 133 -24.46 -3.16 0.93
CA SER A 133 -23.05 -2.83 0.97
C SER A 133 -22.69 -1.49 0.31
N GLU A 134 -21.59 -0.93 0.79
CA GLU A 134 -20.55 -0.13 0.13
C GLU A 134 -20.66 -0.06 -1.40
N THR A 135 -20.41 1.06 -2.08
CA THR A 135 -19.06 1.56 -2.35
C THR A 135 -19.06 2.81 -3.27
N PHE A 136 -17.96 3.56 -3.19
CA PHE A 136 -17.27 4.34 -4.24
C PHE A 136 -17.92 5.59 -4.90
N LEU A 137 -17.14 6.67 -4.79
CA LEU A 137 -17.07 7.82 -5.69
C LEU A 137 -17.02 7.36 -7.16
N GLU A 138 -17.86 7.93 -8.03
CA GLU A 138 -17.45 8.55 -9.30
C GLU A 138 -18.64 9.15 -10.07
N ASP A 139 -18.37 10.33 -10.62
CA ASP A 139 -18.97 10.95 -11.81
C ASP A 139 -20.49 11.15 -11.95
N LYS A 140 -20.84 12.43 -11.90
CA LYS A 140 -22.08 13.02 -12.42
C LYS A 140 -22.25 12.69 -13.93
N LYS A 141 -22.85 11.56 -14.25
CA LYS A 141 -23.50 11.34 -15.56
C LYS A 141 -25.00 11.18 -15.36
N LYS A 142 -25.76 12.08 -16.02
CA LYS A 142 -27.22 12.14 -16.04
C LYS A 142 -27.82 10.73 -16.26
N VAL A 143 -28.52 10.23 -15.24
CA VAL A 143 -29.23 8.95 -15.30
C VAL A 143 -30.43 9.09 -16.23
N ILE A 144 -30.28 8.67 -17.48
CA ILE A 144 -31.41 8.43 -18.38
C ILE A 144 -32.15 7.20 -17.85
N LYS A 145 -33.39 7.39 -17.39
CA LYS A 145 -34.26 6.32 -16.90
C LYS A 145 -34.53 5.32 -18.03
N SER A 146 -33.81 4.20 -18.04
CA SER A 146 -34.03 3.12 -19.01
C SER A 146 -35.43 2.52 -18.85
N SER A 147 -36.18 2.44 -19.95
CA SER A 147 -37.51 1.84 -20.01
C SER A 147 -37.46 0.36 -19.61
N ALA A 148 -38.52 -0.15 -18.98
CA ALA A 148 -38.61 -1.55 -18.56
C ALA A 148 -38.37 -2.53 -19.75
N LYS A 149 -38.73 -2.10 -20.97
CA LYS A 149 -38.51 -2.84 -22.22
C LYS A 149 -37.01 -2.98 -22.54
N ASP A 150 -36.20 -1.95 -22.27
CA ASP A 150 -34.75 -1.98 -22.48
C ASP A 150 -34.03 -2.84 -21.43
N ARG A 151 -34.52 -2.83 -20.19
CA ARG A 151 -33.99 -3.72 -19.13
C ARG A 151 -34.27 -5.19 -19.44
N ALA A 152 -35.46 -5.52 -19.94
CA ALA A 152 -35.77 -6.88 -20.37
C ALA A 152 -34.88 -7.34 -21.54
N LYS A 153 -34.62 -6.45 -22.51
CA LYS A 153 -33.73 -6.74 -23.65
C LYS A 153 -32.27 -6.94 -23.19
N LYS A 154 -31.77 -6.12 -22.27
CA LYS A 154 -30.42 -6.30 -21.69
C LYS A 154 -30.28 -7.59 -20.90
N ARG A 155 -31.32 -8.00 -20.16
CA ARG A 155 -31.33 -9.30 -19.45
C ARG A 155 -31.27 -10.49 -20.42
N LYS A 156 -32.01 -10.46 -21.53
CA LYS A 156 -31.95 -11.52 -22.56
C LYS A 156 -30.58 -11.58 -23.28
N MET A 157 -29.91 -10.44 -23.43
CA MET A 157 -28.57 -10.35 -24.03
C MET A 157 -27.44 -10.77 -23.06
N ASN A 158 -27.73 -10.89 -21.76
CA ASN A 158 -26.79 -11.33 -20.72
C ASN A 158 -27.00 -12.81 -20.34
N SER A 159 -27.37 -13.63 -21.34
CA SER A 159 -27.36 -15.09 -21.21
C SER A 159 -25.99 -15.62 -21.65
N LEU A 160 -25.49 -16.63 -20.94
CA LEU A 160 -24.17 -17.23 -21.15
C LEU A 160 -23.96 -17.66 -22.62
N SER A 161 -24.99 -18.22 -23.25
CA SER A 161 -24.98 -18.60 -24.67
C SER A 161 -24.76 -17.40 -25.61
N ASN A 162 -25.31 -16.23 -25.27
CA ASN A 162 -25.15 -15.01 -26.05
C ASN A 162 -23.79 -14.34 -25.83
N LEU A 163 -23.22 -14.44 -24.62
CA LEU A 163 -21.87 -13.98 -24.30
C LEU A 163 -20.81 -14.82 -25.03
N LEU A 164 -20.96 -16.14 -25.02
CA LEU A 164 -20.04 -17.05 -25.72
C LEU A 164 -20.11 -16.84 -27.24
N ASN A 165 -21.29 -16.67 -27.81
CA ASN A 165 -21.45 -16.39 -29.24
C ASN A 165 -20.91 -15.00 -29.63
N LYS A 166 -20.99 -14.00 -28.76
CA LYS A 166 -20.34 -12.70 -28.98
C LYS A 166 -18.81 -12.82 -28.94
N LYS A 167 -18.27 -13.56 -27.97
CA LYS A 167 -16.82 -13.78 -27.85
C LYS A 167 -16.27 -14.53 -29.06
N LYS A 168 -16.92 -15.59 -29.52
CA LYS A 168 -16.56 -16.30 -30.76
C LYS A 168 -16.56 -15.38 -31.99
N LYS A 169 -17.59 -14.54 -32.14
CA LYS A 169 -17.66 -13.55 -33.24
C LYS A 169 -16.58 -12.47 -33.13
N GLU A 170 -16.17 -12.11 -31.93
CA GLU A 170 -15.09 -11.16 -31.69
C GLU A 170 -13.73 -11.77 -32.03
N ASP A 171 -13.50 -13.04 -31.68
CA ASP A 171 -12.29 -13.80 -32.00
C ASP A 171 -12.20 -14.05 -33.52
N GLU A 172 -13.30 -14.37 -34.20
CA GLU A 172 -13.36 -14.48 -35.66
C GLU A 172 -13.09 -13.14 -36.36
N ARG A 173 -13.60 -12.02 -35.82
CA ARG A 173 -13.34 -10.67 -36.36
C ARG A 173 -11.90 -10.23 -36.13
N LYS A 174 -11.30 -10.60 -34.99
CA LYS A 174 -9.86 -10.39 -34.73
C LYS A 174 -9.01 -11.21 -35.69
N SER A 175 -9.41 -12.45 -36.00
CA SER A 175 -8.70 -13.29 -36.99
C SER A 175 -8.79 -12.74 -38.43
N LYS A 176 -9.94 -12.16 -38.82
CA LYS A 176 -10.12 -11.58 -40.17
C LYS A 176 -9.46 -10.20 -40.33
N ASN A 177 -9.35 -9.42 -39.25
CA ASN A 177 -8.67 -8.12 -39.28
C ASN A 177 -7.15 -8.20 -38.99
N GLN A 178 -6.62 -9.35 -38.55
CA GLN A 178 -5.19 -9.62 -38.41
C GLN A 178 -4.59 -10.31 -39.65
N GLY A 179 -4.91 -9.82 -40.84
CA GLY A 179 -4.18 -10.12 -42.07
C GLY A 179 -2.79 -9.47 -42.14
N SER A 180 -2.24 -8.98 -41.03
CA SER A 180 -0.89 -8.43 -40.96
C SER A 180 -0.47 -8.34 -39.48
N LEU A 181 0.68 -8.95 -39.19
CA LEU A 181 1.45 -8.89 -37.92
C LEU A 181 1.05 -9.89 -36.82
N SER A 182 1.69 -11.07 -36.91
CA SER A 182 2.37 -11.80 -35.84
C SER A 182 1.88 -11.58 -34.41
N SER A 183 1.06 -12.51 -33.90
CA SER A 183 0.98 -12.73 -32.45
C SER A 183 0.96 -14.23 -32.16
N LEU A 184 1.99 -14.66 -31.43
CA LEU A 184 2.18 -16.00 -30.90
C LEU A 184 1.03 -16.33 -29.93
N SER A 185 0.21 -17.33 -30.26
CA SER A 185 -0.79 -17.86 -29.32
C SER A 185 -0.19 -18.97 -28.47
N LEU A 186 -0.48 -18.95 -27.17
CA LEU A 186 -0.04 -19.93 -26.17
C LEU A 186 -0.50 -21.37 -26.50
N ASP A 187 -1.53 -21.54 -27.33
CA ASP A 187 -2.01 -22.84 -27.80
C ASP A 187 -1.03 -23.53 -28.78
N SER A 188 -0.14 -22.78 -29.43
CA SER A 188 0.93 -23.35 -30.26
C SER A 188 2.08 -23.92 -29.39
N PHE A 189 2.23 -23.43 -28.16
CA PHE A 189 3.30 -23.85 -27.25
C PHE A 189 2.93 -25.06 -26.39
N MET A 190 1.63 -25.31 -26.19
CA MET A 190 1.11 -26.38 -25.32
C MET A 190 0.71 -27.67 -26.07
N LYS A 191 0.80 -27.69 -27.41
CA LYS A 191 0.62 -28.92 -28.19
C LYS A 191 1.95 -29.65 -28.32
N ARG A 192 2.19 -30.62 -27.43
CA ARG A 192 3.00 -31.80 -27.73
C ARG A 192 2.12 -32.87 -28.35
#